data_AF-A0A484YM38-F1
#
_entry.id   AF-A0A484YM38-F1
#
_cell.length_a   1.000
_cell.length_b   1.000
_cell.length_c   1.000
_cell.angle_alpha   90.00
_cell.angle_beta   90.00
_cell.angle_gamma   90.00
#
_symmetry.space_group_name_H-M   'P 1'
#
loop_
_entity.id
_entity.type
_entity.pdbx_description
1 polymer ?
#
loop_
_entity_poly.entity_id
_entity_poly.type
_entity_poly.pdbx_seq_one_letter_code
_entity_poly.pdbx_strand_id
1 'polypeptide(L)' 'MPIRGADERCVSFGVNMGDYHLNHQQGETWLRVKGEKVLNVKEMKLSGQHNYTNALAALALADAAGYRVPAA' A
#
# COMPACT_ATOMS: atom_id res chain seq x y z
N MET A 1 17.66 -7.86 -2.59
CA MET A 1 16.23 -7.51 -2.54
C MET A 1 15.45 -8.69 -3.11
N PRO A 2 14.29 -9.11 -2.55
CA PRO A 2 13.54 -10.20 -3.13
C PRO A 2 13.11 -9.79 -4.53
N ILE A 3 13.56 -10.58 -5.50
CA ILE A 3 13.32 -10.39 -6.93
C ILE A 3 11.84 -10.68 -7.16
N ARG A 4 11.12 -9.80 -7.86
CA ARG A 4 9.74 -10.06 -8.28
C ARG A 4 9.63 -11.47 -8.88
N GLY A 5 8.67 -12.27 -8.41
CA GLY A 5 8.30 -13.53 -9.05
C GLY A 5 9.03 -14.80 -8.58
N ALA A 6 9.77 -14.78 -7.46
CA ALA A 6 10.34 -16.01 -6.89
C ALA A 6 9.30 -16.93 -6.22
N ASP A 7 8.16 -16.37 -5.79
CA ASP A 7 7.05 -17.09 -5.16
C ASP A 7 5.74 -16.33 -5.42
N GLU A 8 4.67 -17.02 -5.81
CA GLU A 8 3.33 -16.43 -6.01
C GLU A 8 2.74 -15.86 -4.71
N ARG A 9 3.32 -16.21 -3.55
CA ARG A 9 2.96 -15.68 -2.23
C ARG A 9 3.68 -14.37 -1.91
N CYS A 10 4.58 -13.87 -2.76
CA CYS A 10 5.24 -12.60 -2.53
C CYS A 10 4.29 -11.43 -2.74
N VAL A 11 4.07 -10.65 -1.68
CA VAL A 11 3.33 -9.39 -1.74
C VAL A 11 4.28 -8.24 -2.11
N SER A 12 3.92 -7.46 -3.12
CA SER A 12 4.72 -6.32 -3.57
C SER A 12 4.11 -4.98 -3.11
N PHE A 13 4.97 -4.06 -2.66
CA PHE A 13 4.57 -2.69 -2.33
C PHE A 13 5.48 -1.67 -3.03
N GLY A 14 4.94 -0.52 -3.41
CA GLY A 14 5.69 0.51 -4.10
C GLY A 14 4.91 1.80 -4.36
N VAL A 15 5.56 2.79 -4.97
CA VAL A 15 4.93 4.08 -5.26
C VAL A 15 3.94 3.96 -6.43
N ASN A 16 4.40 3.49 -7.59
CA ASN A 16 3.60 3.46 -8.83
C ASN A 16 3.19 2.05 -9.25
N MET A 17 3.80 1.01 -8.68
CA MET A 17 3.57 -0.38 -9.08
C MET A 17 3.66 -1.32 -7.88
N GLY A 18 2.81 -2.34 -7.86
CA GLY A 18 2.74 -3.37 -6.83
C GLY A 18 1.30 -3.67 -6.42
N ASP A 19 1.11 -4.75 -5.68
CA ASP A 19 -0.17 -5.12 -5.08
C ASP A 19 -0.64 -4.03 -4.11
N TYR A 20 0.31 -3.38 -3.45
CA TYR A 20 0.13 -2.23 -2.58
C TYR A 20 0.81 -1.02 -3.22
N HIS A 21 0.05 -0.01 -3.63
CA HIS A 21 0.63 1.16 -4.28
C HIS A 21 -0.09 2.47 -3.94
N LEU A 22 0.59 3.58 -4.22
CA LEU A 22 0.00 4.91 -4.08
C LEU A 22 -0.79 5.25 -5.34
N ASN A 23 -2.01 5.72 -5.15
CA ASN A 23 -2.84 6.21 -6.23
C ASN A 23 -3.00 7.72 -6.10
N HIS A 24 -2.41 8.45 -7.03
CA HIS A 24 -2.60 9.90 -7.14
C HIS A 24 -3.81 10.18 -8.04
N GLN A 25 -4.89 10.72 -7.47
CA GLN A 25 -6.09 11.11 -8.21
C GLN A 25 -6.60 12.46 -7.75
N GLN A 26 -6.89 13.35 -8.70
CA GLN A 26 -7.48 14.67 -8.45
C GLN A 26 -6.73 15.51 -7.39
N GLY A 27 -5.40 15.41 -7.35
CA GLY A 27 -4.56 16.11 -6.37
C GLY A 27 -4.52 15.47 -4.99
N GLU A 28 -5.16 14.33 -4.79
CA GLU A 28 -5.09 13.54 -3.57
C GLU A 28 -4.25 12.27 -3.77
N THR A 29 -3.67 11.77 -2.68
CA THR A 29 -2.93 10.52 -2.67
C THR A 29 -3.67 9.52 -1.81
N TRP A 30 -3.89 8.33 -2.35
CA TRP A 30 -4.61 7.25 -1.69
C TRP A 30 -3.70 6.04 -1.56
N LEU A 31 -3.74 5.39 -0.39
CA LEU A 31 -3.21 4.05 -0.21
C LEU A 31 -4.15 3.08 -0.91
N ARG A 32 -3.62 2.31 -1.85
CA ARG A 32 -4.40 1.37 -2.65
C ARG A 32 -3.87 -0.05 -2.46
N VAL A 33 -4.78 -0.99 -2.22
CA VAL A 33 -4.47 -2.40 -1.96
C VAL A 33 -5.26 -3.25 -2.95
N LYS A 34 -4.58 -4.04 -3.78
CA LYS A 34 -5.17 -4.94 -4.79
C LYS A 34 -6.23 -4.26 -5.68
N GLY A 35 -6.06 -2.96 -5.93
CA GLY A 35 -6.99 -2.17 -6.75
C GLY A 35 -8.09 -1.42 -5.97
N GLU A 36 -8.20 -1.59 -4.66
CA GLU A 36 -9.16 -0.89 -3.81
C GLU A 36 -8.51 0.27 -3.04
N LYS A 37 -9.20 1.40 -2.93
CA LYS A 37 -8.75 2.53 -2.09
C LYS A 37 -9.05 2.19 -0.64
N VAL A 38 -8.05 2.35 0.24
CA VAL A 38 -8.16 1.96 1.65
C VAL A 38 -8.05 3.16 2.59
N LEU A 39 -7.20 4.15 2.27
CA LEU A 39 -7.04 5.33 3.12
C LEU A 39 -6.50 6.51 2.30
N ASN A 40 -7.05 7.71 2.52
CA ASN A 40 -6.47 8.93 1.98
C ASN A 40 -5.27 9.36 2.84
N VAL A 41 -4.14 9.70 2.23
CA VAL A 41 -2.96 10.15 3.00
C VAL A 41 -3.22 11.43 3.79
N LYS A 42 -4.24 12.22 3.42
CA LYS A 42 -4.66 13.41 4.17
C LYS A 42 -5.15 13.08 5.59
N GLU A 43 -5.62 11.86 5.80
CA GLU A 43 -6.05 11.37 7.12
C GLU A 43 -4.86 10.85 7.95
N MET A 44 -3.69 10.65 7.33
CA MET A 44 -2.49 10.23 8.04
C MET A 44 -1.86 11.43 8.75
N LYS A 45 -1.46 11.22 10.01
CA LYS A 45 -0.65 12.20 10.76
C LYS A 45 0.79 12.33 10.23
N LEU A 46 1.27 11.29 9.53
CA LEU A 46 2.60 11.23 8.95
C LEU A 46 2.52 11.64 7.49
N SER A 47 3.28 12.68 7.12
CA SER A 47 3.39 13.17 5.75
C SER A 47 4.70 12.71 5.09
N GLY A 48 4.70 12.66 3.76
CA GLY A 48 5.88 12.31 2.96
C GLY A 48 5.79 10.94 2.30
N GLN A 49 6.34 10.85 1.08
CA GLN A 49 6.20 9.68 0.22
C GLN A 49 6.74 8.39 0.84
N HIS A 50 7.88 8.45 1.55
CA HIS A 50 8.44 7.29 2.24
C HIS A 50 7.53 6.78 3.36
N ASN A 51 6.81 7.68 4.06
CA ASN A 51 5.86 7.30 5.10
C ASN A 51 4.64 6.60 4.51
N TYR A 52 4.17 7.04 3.36
CA TYR A 52 3.08 6.37 2.66
C TYR A 52 3.51 4.98 2.17
N THR A 53 4.73 4.84 1.64
CA THR A 53 5.29 3.53 1.28
C THR A 53 5.47 2.62 2.50
N ASN A 54 5.89 3.16 3.65
CA ASN A 54 5.96 2.40 4.90
C ASN A 54 4.57 1.95 5.38
N ALA A 55 3.55 2.79 5.21
CA ALA A 55 2.17 2.40 5.50
C ALA A 55 1.68 1.27 4.59
N LEU A 56 2.00 1.31 3.29
CA LEU A 56 1.72 0.22 2.36
C LEU A 56 2.41 -1.09 2.78
N ALA A 57 3.68 -1.02 3.21
CA ALA A 57 4.40 -2.18 3.72
C ALA A 57 3.76 -2.74 5.00
N ALA A 58 3.36 -1.88 5.92
CA ALA A 58 2.65 -2.29 7.14
C ALA A 58 1.29 -2.93 6.83
N LEU A 59 0.53 -2.39 5.87
CA LEU A 59 -0.72 -2.97 5.39
C LEU A 59 -0.50 -4.36 4.78
N ALA A 60 0.54 -4.53 3.97
CA ALA A 60 0.89 -5.82 3.38
C ALA A 60 1.24 -6.87 4.45
N LEU A 61 2.00 -6.47 5.48
CA LEU A 61 2.32 -7.35 6.61
C LEU A 61 1.09 -7.69 7.44
N ALA A 62 0.18 -6.73 7.66
CA ALA A 62 -1.06 -6.95 8.39
C ALA A 62 -1.99 -7.94 7.66
N ASP A 63 -2.17 -7.80 6.34
CA ASP A 63 -2.95 -8.73 5.49
C ASP A 63 -2.34 -10.14 5.56
N ALA A 64 -1.01 -10.25 5.47
CA ALA A 64 -0.30 -11.53 5.59
C ALA A 64 -0.43 -12.18 6.99
N ALA A 65 -0.60 -11.36 8.04
CA ALA A 65 -0.84 -11.82 9.40
C ALA A 65 -2.32 -12.12 9.70
N GLY A 66 -3.22 -11.95 8.73
CA GLY A 66 -4.67 -12.21 8.86
C GLY A 66 -5.50 -11.00 9.29
N TYR A 67 -4.90 -9.82 9.38
CA TYR A 67 -5.59 -8.57 9.72
C TYR A 67 -5.88 -7.77 8.45
N ARG A 68 -7.02 -8.06 7.82
CA ARG A 68 -7.45 -7.37 6.60
C ARG A 68 -8.06 -6.01 6.91
N VAL A 69 -7.55 -4.97 6.25
CA VAL A 69 -8.12 -3.61 6.35
C VAL A 69 -9.25 -3.47 5.32
N PRO A 70 -10.43 -2.94 5.73
CA PRO A 70 -11.54 -2.72 4.81
C PRO A 70 -11.26 -1.59 3.82
N ALA A 71 -11.91 -1.64 2.65
CA ALA A 71 -11.90 -0.54 1.68
C ALA A 71 -12.61 0.70 2.23
N ALA A 72 -12.16 1.88 1.80
CA ALA A 72 -12.68 3.21 2.18
C ALA A 72 -13.71 3.76 1.18
#